data_AF-A0AAD2DBL2-F1
#
_entry.id   AF-A0AAD2DBL2-F1
#
_cell.length_a   1.000
_cell.length_b   1.000
_cell.length_c   1.000
_cell.angle_alpha   90.00
_cell.angle_beta   90.00
_cell.angle_gamma   90.00
#
_symmetry.space_group_name_H-M   'P 1'
#
loop_
_entity.id
_entity.type
_entity.pdbx_description
1 polymer ?
#
loop_
_entity_poly.entity_id
_entity_poly.type
_entity_poly.pdbx_seq_one_letter_code
_entity_poly.pdbx_strand_id
1 'polypeptide(L)'
;MSICELGLINVNIKDRIFIPPKVCKQTDTLILDFQIWDGSILADLKDWSCMLKANKDNGKAYEINDATIIVADSRVHIQCNSTLTQLSGKLVLELFFTKDGMQKTTFDIEIEVEKSVLGNPDGSVPECIITPLENLNENLAKISESIKNANDAKTALDSSTNIANNINSALNSTITNANNIKNELDSSVGIANETIEELKKTNSEYTEHIKNLDIHVTKLEKDKWNAYEAKIIELTTIIDEFIFKNATVVDDEGNTIVDDEGNTIIL
;
A
#
# COMPACT_ATOMS: atom_id res chain seq x y z
N MET A 1 21.67 -9.65 41.33
CA MET A 1 22.16 -8.83 42.44
C MET A 1 21.18 -9.00 43.57
N SER A 2 21.54 -9.82 44.56
CA SER A 2 20.74 -10.08 45.74
C SER A 2 21.44 -9.51 46.99
N ILE A 3 20.76 -9.54 48.13
CA ILE A 3 21.36 -9.17 49.42
C ILE A 3 21.87 -10.44 50.08
N CYS A 4 23.13 -10.44 50.51
CA CYS A 4 23.71 -11.47 51.35
C CYS A 4 23.89 -10.91 52.77
N GLU A 5 23.04 -11.35 53.69
CA GLU A 5 23.10 -10.99 55.10
C GLU A 5 23.57 -12.20 55.92
N LEU A 6 24.75 -12.08 56.53
CA LEU A 6 25.34 -13.19 57.28
C LEU A 6 24.71 -13.39 58.68
N GLY A 7 23.92 -12.42 59.14
CA GLY A 7 23.39 -12.36 60.50
C GLY A 7 24.46 -11.86 61.49
N LEU A 8 24.14 -11.88 62.80
CA LEU A 8 25.06 -11.38 63.84
C LEU A 8 26.28 -12.29 64.01
N ILE A 9 27.46 -11.75 63.73
CA ILE A 9 28.76 -12.41 63.85
C ILE A 9 29.45 -11.91 65.13
N ASN A 10 29.82 -12.82 66.02
CA ASN A 10 30.61 -12.45 67.20
C ASN A 10 32.09 -12.41 66.83
N VAL A 11 32.71 -11.23 66.92
CA VAL A 11 34.12 -11.02 66.60
C VAL A 11 34.91 -10.61 67.82
N ASN A 12 35.99 -11.34 68.10
CA ASN A 12 36.96 -10.95 69.10
C ASN A 12 38.12 -10.23 68.43
N ILE A 13 38.54 -9.10 69.00
CA ILE A 13 39.75 -8.36 68.59
C ILE A 13 41.00 -9.26 68.73
N LYS A 14 40.93 -10.34 69.51
CA LYS A 14 42.05 -11.25 69.79
C LYS A 14 42.03 -12.60 69.07
N ASP A 15 40.95 -12.94 68.37
CA ASP A 15 40.77 -14.27 67.78
C ASP A 15 40.44 -14.19 66.28
N ARG A 16 41.05 -15.07 65.48
CA ARG A 16 40.70 -15.26 64.08
C ARG A 16 39.38 -16.00 63.94
N ILE A 17 38.50 -15.51 63.06
CA ILE A 17 37.18 -16.09 62.83
C ILE A 17 37.02 -16.47 61.37
N PHE A 18 36.71 -17.74 61.15
CA PHE A 18 36.26 -18.25 59.87
C PHE A 18 34.74 -18.25 59.87
N ILE A 19 34.12 -17.53 58.93
CA ILE A 19 32.68 -17.59 58.73
C ILE A 19 32.43 -18.60 57.61
N PRO A 20 31.83 -19.76 57.92
CA PRO A 20 31.53 -20.73 56.88
C PRO A 20 30.62 -20.10 55.82
N PRO A 21 30.80 -20.45 54.53
CA PRO A 21 30.02 -19.88 53.45
C PRO A 21 28.54 -20.00 53.73
N LYS A 22 27.90 -18.85 53.89
CA LYS A 22 26.45 -18.68 53.84
C LYS A 22 26.20 -17.90 52.55
N VAL A 23 25.33 -18.43 51.70
CA VAL A 23 25.04 -18.03 50.30
C VAL A 23 25.38 -16.57 49.96
N CYS A 24 26.66 -16.28 49.68
CA CYS A 24 27.14 -15.00 49.18
C CYS A 24 27.66 -15.25 47.77
N LYS A 25 26.86 -14.92 46.75
CA LYS A 25 27.25 -15.13 45.36
C LYS A 25 27.96 -13.92 44.81
N GLN A 26 28.70 -14.11 43.72
CA GLN A 26 29.29 -12.99 42.99
C GLN A 26 28.27 -11.90 42.71
N THR A 27 28.65 -10.64 42.93
CA THR A 27 27.82 -9.43 42.75
C THR A 27 26.66 -9.25 43.74
N ASP A 28 26.60 -10.04 44.81
CA ASP A 28 25.65 -9.78 45.91
C ASP A 28 26.10 -8.59 46.78
N THR A 29 25.14 -7.84 47.29
CA THR A 29 25.37 -6.79 48.29
C THR A 29 25.60 -7.45 49.64
N LEU A 30 26.80 -7.31 50.20
CA LEU A 30 27.18 -7.94 51.46
C LEU A 30 26.80 -7.04 52.65
N ILE A 31 26.01 -7.58 53.57
CA ILE A 31 25.63 -6.95 54.83
C ILE A 31 26.22 -7.77 55.99
N LEU A 32 26.96 -7.08 56.85
CA LEU A 32 27.70 -7.64 57.98
C LEU A 32 27.30 -6.96 59.27
N ASP A 33 26.84 -7.74 60.23
CA ASP A 33 26.52 -7.27 61.58
C ASP A 33 27.46 -7.94 62.57
N PHE A 34 28.25 -7.15 63.28
CA PHE A 34 29.25 -7.65 64.20
C PHE A 34 28.90 -7.29 65.65
N GLN A 35 29.11 -8.25 66.55
CA GLN A 35 29.20 -8.05 67.99
C GLN A 35 30.68 -8.14 68.39
N ILE A 36 31.26 -7.04 68.87
CA ILE A 36 32.70 -6.94 69.13
C ILE A 36 33.03 -7.25 70.58
N TRP A 37 34.03 -8.11 70.78
CA TRP A 37 34.57 -8.53 72.07
C TRP A 37 36.06 -8.16 72.17
N ASP A 38 36.52 -7.77 73.36
CA ASP A 38 37.94 -7.59 73.68
C ASP A 38 38.32 -8.61 74.76
N GLY A 39 38.73 -9.81 74.33
CA GLY A 39 38.88 -10.95 75.23
C GLY A 39 37.50 -11.48 75.65
N SER A 40 37.20 -11.51 76.95
CA SER A 40 35.97 -12.11 77.50
C SER A 40 34.85 -11.09 77.82
N ILE A 41 35.04 -9.82 77.46
CA ILE A 41 34.06 -8.74 77.69
C ILE A 41 33.69 -8.06 76.38
N LEU A 42 32.48 -7.49 76.33
CA LEU A 42 32.04 -6.66 75.21
C LEU A 42 32.97 -5.45 75.06
N ALA A 43 33.37 -5.16 73.82
CA ALA A 43 34.20 -4.00 73.55
C ALA A 43 33.40 -2.70 73.71
N ASP A 44 33.99 -1.70 74.35
CA ASP A 44 33.47 -0.33 74.37
C ASP A 44 34.03 0.44 73.17
N LEU A 45 33.18 0.67 72.16
CA LEU A 45 33.51 1.38 70.93
C LEU A 45 32.98 2.82 70.95
N LYS A 46 32.66 3.39 72.12
CA LYS A 46 32.23 4.77 72.20
C LYS A 46 33.31 5.72 71.65
N ASP A 47 32.90 6.60 70.74
CA ASP A 47 33.75 7.53 69.98
C ASP A 47 34.84 6.87 69.11
N TRP A 48 34.79 5.55 68.91
CA TRP A 48 35.64 4.89 67.93
C TRP A 48 35.01 4.98 66.54
N SER A 49 35.83 5.30 65.54
CA SER A 49 35.47 5.10 64.13
C SER A 49 35.88 3.70 63.70
N CYS A 50 35.15 3.12 62.75
CA CYS A 50 35.46 1.82 62.16
C CYS A 50 35.62 1.96 60.64
N MET A 51 36.61 1.27 60.09
CA MET A 51 36.85 1.12 58.66
C MET A 51 36.92 -0.37 58.33
N LEU A 52 36.35 -0.76 57.18
CA LEU A 52 36.49 -2.10 56.64
C LEU A 52 37.66 -2.13 55.65
N LYS A 53 38.62 -3.03 55.89
CA LYS A 53 39.66 -3.37 54.93
C LYS A 53 39.33 -4.72 54.31
N ALA A 54 39.62 -4.88 53.02
CA ALA A 54 39.41 -6.13 52.31
C ALA A 54 40.65 -6.52 51.53
N ASN A 55 41.04 -7.78 51.63
CA ASN A 55 42.08 -8.40 50.83
C ASN A 55 41.45 -9.56 50.03
N LYS A 56 41.71 -9.58 48.73
CA LYS A 56 41.33 -10.71 47.87
C LYS A 56 42.56 -11.62 47.72
N ASP A 57 42.39 -12.86 47.28
CA ASP A 57 43.42 -13.91 47.20
C ASP A 57 44.72 -13.56 46.42
N ASN A 58 44.82 -12.33 45.88
CA ASN A 58 45.99 -11.74 45.24
C ASN A 58 46.91 -10.93 46.20
N GLY A 59 46.60 -10.87 47.49
CA GLY A 59 47.46 -10.29 48.53
C GLY A 59 47.48 -8.76 48.61
N LYS A 60 46.62 -8.06 47.85
CA LYS A 60 46.47 -6.60 47.95
C LYS A 60 45.27 -6.26 48.82
N ALA A 61 45.55 -5.70 50.00
CA ALA A 61 44.54 -5.12 50.87
C ALA A 61 44.13 -3.72 50.36
N TYR A 62 42.84 -3.47 50.26
CA TYR A 62 42.27 -2.17 49.91
C TYR A 62 41.28 -1.72 50.98
N GLU A 63 41.24 -0.41 51.21
CA GLU A 63 40.27 0.23 52.09
C GLU A 63 38.92 0.34 51.37
N ILE A 64 37.85 -0.12 52.02
CA ILE A 64 36.49 -0.03 51.48
C ILE A 64 35.91 1.33 51.89
N ASN A 65 35.98 2.28 50.96
CA ASN A 65 35.52 3.65 51.17
C ASN A 65 34.06 3.87 50.75
N ASP A 66 33.44 2.87 50.11
CA ASP A 66 32.08 2.91 49.58
C ASP A 66 31.09 2.00 50.34
N ALA A 67 31.37 1.75 51.62
CA ALA A 67 30.47 1.03 52.53
C ALA A 67 29.78 2.00 53.51
N THR A 68 28.53 1.69 53.86
CA THR A 68 27.85 2.33 54.98
C THR A 68 28.26 1.60 56.26
N ILE A 69 28.95 2.28 57.17
CA ILE A 69 29.42 1.71 58.45
C ILE A 69 28.76 2.47 59.60
N ILE A 70 28.10 1.73 60.49
CA ILE A 70 27.46 2.27 61.70
C ILE A 70 28.07 1.58 62.91
N VAL A 71 28.69 2.35 63.81
CA VAL A 71 29.25 1.86 65.07
C VAL A 71 28.32 2.29 66.22
N ALA A 72 27.87 1.34 67.03
CA ALA A 72 26.98 1.59 68.16
C ALA A 72 27.37 0.70 69.35
N ASP A 73 27.87 1.31 70.44
CA ASP A 73 28.34 0.66 71.67
C ASP A 73 29.36 -0.45 71.44
N SER A 74 28.90 -1.69 71.27
CA SER A 74 29.72 -2.89 71.06
C SER A 74 29.43 -3.55 69.70
N ARG A 75 28.66 -2.89 68.84
CA ARG A 75 28.21 -3.41 67.54
C ARG A 75 28.71 -2.56 66.38
N VAL A 76 28.93 -3.24 65.26
CA VAL A 76 29.26 -2.62 63.98
C VAL A 76 28.37 -3.22 62.92
N HIS A 77 27.59 -2.37 62.25
CA HIS A 77 26.81 -2.73 61.06
C HIS A 77 27.52 -2.19 59.83
N ILE A 78 27.67 -3.02 58.80
CA ILE A 78 28.32 -2.65 57.55
C ILE A 78 27.49 -3.14 56.37
N GLN A 79 27.15 -2.22 55.48
CA GLN A 79 26.57 -2.52 54.18
C GLN A 79 27.57 -2.14 53.09
N CYS A 80 28.10 -3.15 52.40
CA CYS A 80 29.10 -2.98 51.34
C CYS A 80 28.46 -2.87 49.95
N ASN A 81 29.12 -2.16 49.03
CA ASN A 81 28.76 -2.22 47.62
C ASN A 81 29.00 -3.62 47.04
N SER A 82 28.15 -4.04 46.09
CA SER A 82 28.27 -5.29 45.31
C SER A 82 29.62 -5.50 44.62
N THR A 83 30.40 -4.44 44.37
CA THR A 83 31.78 -4.53 43.84
C THR A 83 32.70 -5.35 44.75
N LEU A 84 32.47 -5.35 46.07
CA LEU A 84 33.26 -6.13 47.02
C LEU A 84 33.23 -7.63 46.69
N THR A 85 32.06 -8.15 46.30
CA THR A 85 31.82 -9.56 45.98
C THR A 85 31.87 -9.85 44.47
N GLN A 86 32.35 -8.95 43.62
CA GLN A 86 32.36 -9.16 42.16
C GLN A 86 33.17 -10.40 41.72
N LEU A 87 34.17 -10.81 42.51
CA LEU A 87 35.04 -11.96 42.25
C LEU A 87 34.64 -13.10 43.18
N SER A 88 34.56 -14.32 42.65
CA SER A 88 34.38 -15.52 43.47
C SER A 88 35.68 -15.96 44.13
N GLY A 89 35.57 -16.70 45.22
CA GLY A 89 36.69 -17.21 46.00
C GLY A 89 36.82 -16.50 47.34
N LYS A 90 38.00 -16.65 47.95
CA LYS A 90 38.29 -16.17 49.28
C LYS A 90 38.35 -14.64 49.35
N LEU A 91 37.48 -14.07 50.19
CA LEU A 91 37.46 -12.66 50.58
C LEU A 91 37.88 -12.58 52.05
N VAL A 92 38.99 -11.90 52.32
CA VAL A 92 39.48 -11.66 53.68
C VAL A 92 39.18 -10.22 54.06
N LEU A 93 38.55 -10.03 55.21
CA LEU A 93 38.14 -8.74 55.73
C LEU A 93 38.80 -8.46 57.07
N GLU A 94 39.00 -7.19 57.40
CA GLU A 94 39.50 -6.74 58.70
C GLU A 94 38.75 -5.48 59.12
N LEU A 95 38.27 -5.43 60.37
CA LEU A 95 37.75 -4.20 60.96
C LEU A 95 38.90 -3.44 61.61
N PHE A 96 39.06 -2.19 61.20
CA PHE A 96 40.09 -1.29 61.68
C PHE A 96 39.45 -0.14 62.44
N PHE A 97 39.69 -0.05 63.75
CA PHE A 97 39.12 0.96 64.62
C PHE A 97 40.13 2.03 64.99
N THR A 98 39.73 3.30 64.97
CA THR A 98 40.58 4.41 65.41
C THR A 98 39.87 5.41 66.33
N LYS A 99 40.60 5.91 67.34
CA LYS A 99 40.16 6.95 68.28
C LYS A 99 41.37 7.69 68.85
N ASP A 100 41.42 9.02 68.69
CA ASP A 100 42.45 9.89 69.32
C ASP A 100 43.91 9.40 69.17
N GLY A 101 44.26 8.82 68.02
CA GLY A 101 45.59 8.25 67.74
C GLY A 101 45.81 6.81 68.22
N MET A 102 44.84 6.21 68.91
CA MET A 102 44.81 4.78 69.26
C MET A 102 44.18 3.95 68.15
N GLN A 103 44.62 2.70 68.04
CA GLN A 103 44.15 1.75 67.03
C GLN A 103 43.82 0.39 67.67
N LYS A 104 42.74 -0.22 67.19
CA LYS A 104 42.38 -1.62 67.45
C LYS A 104 42.02 -2.27 66.11
N THR A 105 42.43 -3.51 65.90
CA THR A 105 42.05 -4.24 64.67
C THR A 105 41.50 -5.60 65.04
N THR A 106 40.55 -6.09 64.25
CA THR A 106 40.17 -7.51 64.36
C THR A 106 41.22 -8.37 63.68
N PHE A 107 41.15 -9.67 63.93
CA PHE A 107 41.82 -10.61 63.05
C PHE A 107 41.10 -10.70 61.70
N ASP A 108 41.74 -11.37 60.75
CA ASP A 108 41.16 -11.74 59.46
C ASP A 108 39.80 -12.44 59.65
N ILE A 109 38.78 -11.85 59.04
CA ILE A 109 37.43 -12.36 58.90
C ILE A 109 37.33 -12.92 57.48
N GLU A 110 37.24 -14.23 57.35
CA GLU A 110 37.22 -14.88 56.04
C GLU A 110 35.79 -15.19 55.60
N ILE A 111 35.47 -14.81 54.36
CA ILE A 111 34.22 -15.09 53.67
C ILE A 111 34.55 -15.76 52.34
N GLU A 112 33.88 -16.87 52.03
CA GLU A 112 33.98 -17.53 50.73
C GLU A 112 32.85 -17.03 49.81
N VAL A 113 33.18 -16.38 48.70
CA VAL A 113 32.21 -15.88 47.70
C VAL A 113 31.98 -16.94 46.63
N GLU A 114 30.76 -17.46 46.54
CA GLU A 114 30.40 -18.47 45.56
C GLU A 114 30.35 -17.89 44.14
N LYS A 115 30.82 -18.69 43.17
CA LYS A 115 30.73 -18.35 41.75
C LYS A 115 29.27 -18.19 41.32
N SER A 116 28.97 -17.09 40.62
CA SER A 116 27.67 -16.94 39.95
C SER A 116 27.57 -17.93 38.79
N VAL A 117 26.39 -18.52 38.58
CA VAL A 117 26.13 -19.38 37.42
C VAL A 117 26.31 -18.58 36.11
N LEU A 118 26.13 -17.25 36.16
CA LEU A 118 26.16 -16.36 35.02
C LEU A 118 27.49 -15.61 34.84
N GLY A 119 28.46 -15.81 35.74
CA GLY A 119 29.73 -15.08 35.75
C GLY A 119 30.93 -16.04 35.76
N ASN A 120 32.01 -15.63 35.10
CA ASN A 120 33.32 -16.23 35.27
C ASN A 120 33.93 -15.82 36.64
N PRO A 121 34.94 -16.55 37.15
CA PRO A 121 35.60 -16.17 38.40
C PRO A 121 36.21 -14.76 38.40
N ASP A 122 36.57 -14.24 37.22
CA ASP A 122 37.10 -12.89 37.01
C ASP A 122 36.02 -11.78 36.96
N GLY A 123 34.74 -12.15 37.09
CA GLY A 123 33.61 -11.22 37.02
C GLY A 123 33.10 -10.93 35.60
N SER A 124 33.73 -11.48 34.55
CA SER A 124 33.22 -11.40 33.19
C SER A 124 32.00 -12.30 32.97
N VAL A 125 31.16 -12.01 31.98
CA VAL A 125 30.10 -12.94 31.54
C VAL A 125 30.75 -14.01 30.64
N PRO A 126 30.45 -15.31 30.83
CA PRO A 126 31.00 -16.37 30.00
C PRO A 126 30.75 -16.15 28.49
N GLU A 127 31.76 -16.46 27.67
CA GLU A 127 31.68 -16.37 26.21
C GLU A 127 30.51 -17.20 25.64
N CYS A 128 30.22 -18.35 26.28
CA CYS A 128 29.08 -19.19 25.92
C CYS A 128 27.70 -18.51 26.10
N ILE A 129 27.63 -17.38 26.82
CA ILE A 129 26.44 -16.53 26.95
C ILE A 129 26.54 -15.33 25.99
N ILE A 130 27.73 -14.72 25.86
CA ILE A 130 27.95 -13.56 24.97
C ILE A 130 27.67 -13.93 23.51
N THR A 131 28.25 -15.02 23.00
CA THR A 131 28.14 -15.37 21.58
C THR A 131 26.69 -15.63 21.13
N PRO A 132 25.85 -16.38 21.87
CA PRO A 132 24.43 -16.48 21.52
C PRO A 132 23.67 -15.16 21.54
N LEU A 133 24.02 -14.22 22.42
CA LEU A 133 23.40 -12.89 22.46
C LEU A 133 23.79 -12.04 21.25
N GLU A 134 25.06 -12.08 20.84
CA GLU A 134 25.53 -11.43 19.61
C GLU A 134 24.82 -12.00 18.37
N ASN A 135 24.75 -13.34 18.28
CA ASN A 135 24.01 -14.02 17.22
C ASN A 135 22.53 -13.63 17.20
N LEU A 136 21.90 -13.52 18.38
CA LEU A 136 20.51 -13.08 18.49
C LEU A 136 20.35 -11.64 17.96
N ASN A 137 21.26 -10.74 18.32
CA ASN A 137 21.23 -9.35 17.87
C ASN A 137 21.41 -9.24 16.34
N GLU A 138 22.34 -9.99 15.75
CA GLU A 138 22.51 -10.05 14.30
C GLU A 138 21.27 -10.60 13.60
N ASN A 139 20.66 -11.66 14.14
CA ASN A 139 19.45 -12.23 13.57
C ASN A 139 18.28 -11.24 13.64
N LEU A 140 18.14 -10.48 14.73
CA LEU A 140 17.15 -9.42 14.85
C LEU A 140 17.34 -8.31 13.80
N ALA A 141 18.59 -7.93 13.52
CA ALA A 141 18.90 -6.97 12.47
C ALA A 141 18.50 -7.51 11.08
N LYS A 142 18.86 -8.76 10.76
CA LYS A 142 18.50 -9.42 9.49
C LYS A 142 16.98 -9.54 9.31
N ILE A 143 16.25 -9.87 10.38
CA ILE A 143 14.78 -9.92 10.37
C ILE A 143 14.19 -8.53 10.11
N SER A 144 14.72 -7.49 10.76
CA SER A 144 14.25 -6.11 10.58
C SER A 144 14.41 -5.64 9.13
N GLU A 145 15.54 -5.95 8.51
CA GLU A 145 15.79 -5.65 7.09
C GLU A 145 14.86 -6.44 6.17
N SER A 146 14.63 -7.73 6.46
CA SER A 146 13.70 -8.57 5.70
C SER A 146 12.27 -8.05 5.75
N ILE A 147 11.81 -7.57 6.92
CA ILE A 147 10.49 -6.95 7.08
C ILE A 147 10.39 -5.66 6.26
N LYS A 148 11.44 -4.82 6.27
CA LYS A 148 11.48 -3.60 5.46
C LYS A 148 11.34 -3.93 3.97
N ASN A 149 12.16 -4.86 3.47
CA ASN A 149 12.12 -5.28 2.07
C ASN A 149 10.74 -5.85 1.66
N ALA A 150 10.11 -6.61 2.55
CA ALA A 150 8.76 -7.15 2.31
C ALA A 150 7.70 -6.02 2.22
N ASN A 151 7.79 -5.00 3.07
CA ASN A 151 6.88 -3.85 3.03
C ASN A 151 7.07 -3.00 1.77
N ASP A 152 8.31 -2.79 1.33
CA ASP A 152 8.61 -2.07 0.10
C ASP A 152 8.05 -2.82 -1.12
N ALA A 153 8.25 -4.14 -1.17
CA ALA A 153 7.68 -5.00 -2.22
C ALA A 153 6.14 -4.98 -2.23
N LYS A 154 5.51 -5.02 -1.04
CA LYS A 154 4.05 -4.90 -0.90
C LYS A 154 3.54 -3.57 -1.44
N THR A 155 4.19 -2.46 -1.09
CA THR A 155 3.80 -1.12 -1.54
C THR A 155 3.91 -0.98 -3.06
N ALA A 156 4.97 -1.56 -3.65
CA ALA A 156 5.14 -1.61 -5.10
C ALA A 156 4.04 -2.44 -5.78
N LEU A 157 3.68 -3.59 -5.20
CA LEU A 157 2.61 -4.45 -5.70
C LEU A 157 1.25 -3.74 -5.65
N ASP A 158 0.89 -3.13 -4.51
CA ASP A 158 -0.37 -2.40 -4.35
C ASP A 158 -0.50 -1.27 -5.40
N SER A 159 0.60 -0.57 -5.67
CA SER A 159 0.66 0.47 -6.71
C SER A 159 0.42 -0.12 -8.11
N SER A 160 1.06 -1.24 -8.43
CA SER A 160 0.89 -1.93 -9.72
C SER A 160 -0.54 -2.42 -9.92
N THR A 161 -1.15 -2.99 -8.89
CA THR A 161 -2.56 -3.44 -8.92
C THR A 161 -3.52 -2.29 -9.19
N ASN A 162 -3.32 -1.14 -8.55
CA ASN A 162 -4.15 0.04 -8.78
C ASN A 162 -4.03 0.56 -10.22
N ILE A 163 -2.82 0.60 -10.76
CA ILE A 163 -2.59 0.99 -12.16
C ILE A 163 -3.31 0.03 -13.12
N ALA A 164 -3.20 -1.28 -12.88
CA ALA A 164 -3.87 -2.29 -13.70
C ALA A 164 -5.40 -2.15 -13.66
N ASN A 165 -5.99 -1.89 -12.48
CA ASN A 165 -7.44 -1.68 -12.34
C ASN A 165 -7.92 -0.42 -13.10
N ASN A 166 -7.13 0.65 -13.08
CA ASN A 166 -7.43 1.87 -13.83
C ASN A 166 -7.38 1.63 -15.35
N ILE A 167 -6.35 0.94 -15.83
CA ILE A 167 -6.24 0.54 -17.24
C ILE A 167 -7.43 -0.32 -17.65
N ASN A 168 -7.81 -1.31 -16.84
CA ASN A 168 -8.95 -2.19 -17.14
C ASN A 168 -10.27 -1.40 -17.23
N SER A 169 -10.47 -0.42 -16.36
CA SER A 169 -11.65 0.46 -16.38
C SER A 169 -11.70 1.32 -17.66
N ALA A 170 -10.55 1.86 -18.07
CA ALA A 170 -10.43 2.64 -19.31
C ALA A 170 -10.66 1.76 -20.56
N LEU A 171 -10.13 0.53 -20.55
CA LEU A 171 -10.33 -0.43 -21.63
C LEU A 171 -11.81 -0.80 -21.77
N ASN A 172 -12.49 -1.11 -20.67
CA ASN A 172 -13.92 -1.41 -20.69
C ASN A 172 -14.75 -0.26 -21.27
N SER A 173 -14.44 0.99 -20.87
CA SER A 173 -15.11 2.18 -21.42
C SER A 173 -14.88 2.31 -22.93
N THR A 174 -13.66 2.03 -23.39
CA THR A 174 -13.31 2.06 -24.82
C THR A 174 -14.07 0.99 -25.60
N ILE A 175 -14.17 -0.23 -25.07
CA ILE A 175 -14.92 -1.34 -25.67
C ILE A 175 -16.40 -0.99 -25.79
N THR A 176 -17.01 -0.42 -24.74
CA THR A 176 -18.41 0.03 -24.78
C THR A 176 -18.62 1.08 -25.87
N ASN A 177 -17.75 2.09 -25.96
CA ASN A 177 -17.85 3.11 -27.01
C ASN A 177 -17.71 2.53 -28.41
N ALA A 178 -16.76 1.61 -28.62
CA ALA A 178 -16.57 0.94 -29.91
C ALA A 178 -17.82 0.12 -30.31
N ASN A 179 -18.46 -0.58 -29.36
CA ASN A 179 -19.68 -1.31 -29.62
C ASN A 179 -20.85 -0.38 -29.99
N ASN A 180 -20.97 0.78 -29.34
CA ASN A 180 -21.98 1.77 -29.68
C ASN A 180 -21.79 2.29 -31.11
N ILE A 181 -20.57 2.68 -31.48
CA ILE A 181 -20.22 3.11 -32.84
C ILE A 181 -20.54 2.01 -33.87
N LYS A 182 -20.22 0.75 -33.55
CA LYS A 182 -20.56 -0.38 -34.41
C LYS A 182 -22.07 -0.48 -34.64
N ASN A 183 -22.88 -0.37 -33.59
CA ASN A 183 -24.34 -0.46 -33.70
C ASN A 183 -24.92 0.71 -34.53
N GLU A 184 -24.39 1.92 -34.37
CA GLU A 184 -24.76 3.09 -35.17
C GLU A 184 -24.41 2.90 -36.65
N LEU A 185 -23.24 2.31 -36.93
CA LEU A 185 -22.80 1.98 -38.28
C LEU A 185 -23.68 0.90 -38.91
N ASP A 186 -23.96 -0.19 -38.18
CA ASP A 186 -24.83 -1.28 -38.64
C ASP A 186 -26.23 -0.74 -38.99
N SER A 187 -26.76 0.19 -38.18
CA SER A 187 -28.03 0.88 -38.44
C SER A 187 -27.98 1.74 -39.71
N SER A 188 -26.91 2.52 -39.88
CA SER A 188 -26.71 3.37 -41.07
C SER A 188 -26.59 2.55 -42.34
N VAL A 189 -25.91 1.40 -42.28
CA VAL A 189 -25.80 0.44 -43.40
C VAL A 189 -27.19 -0.13 -43.75
N GLY A 190 -28.01 -0.45 -42.74
CA GLY A 190 -29.40 -0.87 -42.94
C GLY A 190 -30.21 0.15 -43.74
N ILE A 191 -30.22 1.41 -43.29
CA ILE A 191 -30.94 2.52 -43.97
C ILE A 191 -30.44 2.73 -45.40
N ALA A 192 -29.12 2.66 -45.62
CA ALA A 192 -28.54 2.80 -46.95
C ALA A 192 -29.02 1.70 -47.89
N ASN A 193 -29.08 0.45 -47.42
CA ASN A 193 -29.60 -0.67 -48.22
C ASN A 193 -31.09 -0.49 -48.55
N GLU A 194 -31.92 -0.06 -47.59
CA GLU A 194 -33.34 0.24 -47.84
C GLU A 194 -33.49 1.32 -48.91
N THR A 195 -32.74 2.41 -48.81
CA THR A 195 -32.72 3.50 -49.79
C THR A 195 -32.33 2.99 -51.19
N ILE A 196 -31.32 2.12 -51.28
CA ILE A 196 -30.90 1.52 -52.55
C ILE A 196 -32.03 0.70 -53.19
N GLU A 197 -32.74 -0.10 -52.40
CA GLU A 197 -33.86 -0.92 -52.91
C GLU A 197 -35.04 -0.04 -53.36
N GLU A 198 -35.36 1.03 -52.63
CA GLU A 198 -36.38 2.01 -53.05
C GLU A 198 -36.00 2.72 -54.36
N LEU A 199 -34.73 3.12 -54.51
CA LEU A 199 -34.23 3.74 -55.73
C LEU A 199 -34.29 2.77 -56.92
N LYS A 200 -33.92 1.50 -56.73
CA LYS A 200 -34.03 0.47 -57.77
C LYS A 200 -35.48 0.30 -58.22
N LYS A 201 -36.41 0.21 -57.26
CA LYS A 201 -37.85 0.09 -57.54
C LYS A 201 -38.35 1.29 -58.34
N THR A 202 -38.08 2.50 -57.85
CA THR A 202 -38.48 3.76 -58.51
C THR A 202 -37.92 3.87 -59.91
N ASN A 203 -36.64 3.50 -60.11
CA ASN A 203 -36.01 3.52 -61.43
C ASN A 203 -36.62 2.48 -62.38
N SER A 204 -37.02 1.32 -61.88
CA SER A 204 -37.75 0.30 -62.67
C SER A 204 -39.10 0.85 -63.14
N GLU A 205 -39.91 1.39 -62.22
CA GLU A 205 -41.22 2.00 -62.52
C GLU A 205 -41.08 3.13 -63.54
N TYR A 206 -40.08 4.01 -63.37
CA TYR A 206 -39.78 5.07 -64.33
C TYR A 206 -39.41 4.52 -65.71
N THR A 207 -38.58 3.47 -65.74
CA THR A 207 -38.16 2.81 -66.99
C THR A 207 -39.34 2.18 -67.73
N GLU A 208 -40.30 1.59 -67.01
CA GLU A 208 -41.54 1.06 -67.58
C GLU A 208 -42.41 2.19 -68.14
N HIS A 209 -42.60 3.27 -67.39
CA HIS A 209 -43.39 4.43 -67.83
C HIS A 209 -42.88 5.01 -69.16
N ILE A 210 -41.57 5.26 -69.30
CA ILE A 210 -41.02 5.86 -70.53
C ILE A 210 -41.11 4.93 -71.75
N LYS A 211 -41.29 3.62 -71.53
CA LYS A 211 -41.46 2.62 -72.60
C LYS A 211 -42.93 2.35 -72.93
N ASN A 212 -43.87 2.92 -72.18
CA ASN A 212 -45.28 2.69 -72.39
C ASN A 212 -45.81 3.46 -73.61
N LEU A 213 -45.97 2.75 -74.74
CA LEU A 213 -46.47 3.30 -76.00
C LEU A 213 -47.97 3.61 -75.98
N ASP A 214 -48.72 3.14 -74.99
CA ASP A 214 -50.15 3.47 -74.86
C ASP A 214 -50.36 4.92 -74.42
N ILE A 215 -49.37 5.52 -73.74
CA ILE A 215 -49.42 6.88 -73.19
C ILE A 215 -48.39 7.84 -73.81
N HIS A 216 -47.37 7.32 -74.50
CA HIS A 216 -46.36 8.12 -75.19
C HIS A 216 -46.45 7.97 -76.69
N VAL A 217 -46.39 9.09 -77.42
CA VAL A 217 -46.32 9.09 -78.88
C VAL A 217 -44.86 9.10 -79.31
N THR A 218 -44.46 8.14 -80.14
CA THR A 218 -43.09 8.11 -80.68
C THR A 218 -42.87 9.26 -81.66
N LYS A 219 -41.61 9.65 -81.84
CA LYS A 219 -41.24 10.66 -82.84
C LYS A 219 -41.74 10.27 -84.24
N LEU A 220 -41.65 8.99 -84.60
CA LEU A 220 -42.12 8.47 -85.87
C LEU A 220 -43.65 8.61 -86.04
N GLU A 221 -44.43 8.28 -85.01
CA GLU A 221 -45.88 8.44 -85.04
C GLU A 221 -46.29 9.90 -85.12
N LYS A 222 -45.63 10.76 -84.32
CA LYS A 222 -45.86 12.21 -84.38
C LYS A 222 -45.57 12.78 -85.77
N ASP A 223 -44.48 12.35 -86.40
CA ASP A 223 -44.13 12.81 -87.74
C ASP A 223 -45.14 12.31 -88.80
N LYS A 224 -45.71 11.11 -88.65
CA LYS A 224 -46.82 10.62 -89.47
C LYS A 224 -48.09 11.44 -89.28
N TRP A 225 -48.46 11.76 -88.04
CA TRP A 225 -49.63 12.58 -87.74
C TRP A 225 -49.51 13.98 -88.34
N ASN A 226 -48.36 14.62 -88.17
CA ASN A 226 -48.07 15.92 -88.78
C ASN A 226 -48.16 15.85 -90.33
N ALA A 227 -47.70 14.75 -90.94
CA ALA A 227 -47.81 14.56 -92.39
C ALA A 227 -49.26 14.34 -92.85
N TYR A 228 -50.09 13.65 -92.06
CA TYR A 228 -51.52 13.53 -92.34
C TYR A 228 -52.26 14.86 -92.18
N GLU A 229 -51.93 15.63 -91.14
CA GLU A 229 -52.46 16.98 -90.93
C GLU A 229 -52.15 17.88 -92.14
N ALA A 230 -50.91 17.88 -92.62
CA ALA A 230 -50.53 18.64 -93.83
C ALA A 230 -51.34 18.22 -95.07
N LYS A 231 -51.58 16.91 -95.26
CA LYS A 231 -52.41 16.41 -96.37
C LYS A 231 -53.89 16.77 -96.24
N ILE A 232 -54.43 16.75 -95.02
CA ILE A 232 -55.82 17.16 -94.76
C ILE A 232 -55.98 18.63 -95.13
N ILE A 233 -55.04 19.49 -94.70
CA ILE A 233 -55.04 20.91 -95.04
C ILE A 233 -55.00 21.10 -96.58
N GLU A 234 -54.12 20.37 -97.28
CA GLU A 234 -54.05 20.43 -98.75
C GLU A 234 -55.38 20.04 -99.42
N LEU A 235 -56.01 18.96 -98.97
CA LEU A 235 -57.31 18.50 -99.50
C LEU A 235 -58.42 19.51 -99.22
N THR A 236 -58.48 20.09 -98.01
CA THR A 236 -59.45 21.14 -97.67
C THR A 236 -59.28 22.36 -98.57
N THR A 237 -58.04 22.82 -98.78
CA THR A 237 -57.75 23.94 -99.70
C THR A 237 -58.22 23.62 -101.13
N ILE A 238 -57.98 22.40 -101.64
CA ILE A 238 -58.45 22.01 -102.97
C ILE A 238 -59.98 22.04 -103.07
N ILE A 239 -60.66 21.50 -102.06
CA ILE A 239 -62.13 21.49 -102.01
C ILE A 239 -62.68 22.92 -102.03
N ASP A 240 -62.14 23.80 -101.18
CA ASP A 240 -62.60 25.19 -101.09
C ASP A 240 -62.28 25.97 -102.38
N GLU A 241 -61.07 25.85 -102.92
CA GLU A 241 -60.63 26.65 -104.08
C GLU A 241 -61.15 26.15 -105.43
N PHE A 242 -61.39 24.85 -105.59
CA PHE A 242 -61.70 24.25 -106.90
C PHE A 242 -63.10 23.65 -107.00
N ILE A 243 -63.69 23.18 -105.90
CA ILE A 243 -65.02 22.56 -105.92
C ILE A 243 -66.09 23.56 -105.50
N PHE A 244 -65.94 24.22 -104.35
CA PHE A 244 -66.99 25.07 -103.80
C PHE A 244 -66.90 26.54 -104.18
N LYS A 245 -65.73 27.06 -104.57
CA LYS A 245 -65.50 28.47 -104.95
C LYS A 245 -66.59 29.16 -105.79
N ASN A 246 -67.32 28.43 -106.64
CA ASN A 246 -68.44 28.95 -107.43
C ASN A 246 -69.70 28.05 -107.39
N ALA A 247 -69.80 27.16 -106.40
CA ALA A 247 -70.95 26.29 -106.24
C ALA A 247 -72.14 27.12 -105.72
N THR A 248 -73.27 27.05 -106.43
CA THR A 248 -74.51 27.76 -106.08
C THR A 248 -75.51 26.76 -105.52
N VAL A 249 -76.23 27.16 -104.47
CA VAL A 249 -77.29 26.31 -103.91
C VAL A 249 -78.55 26.48 -104.76
N VAL A 250 -79.14 25.36 -105.17
CA VAL A 250 -80.39 25.34 -105.94
C VAL A 250 -81.49 24.59 -105.18
N ASP A 251 -82.75 24.99 -105.37
CA ASP A 251 -83.92 24.27 -104.83
C ASP A 251 -84.22 22.96 -105.60
N ASP A 252 -85.24 22.23 -105.17
CA ASP A 252 -85.65 20.95 -105.77
C ASP A 252 -86.26 21.08 -107.18
N GLU A 253 -86.48 22.30 -107.63
CA GLU A 253 -86.93 22.66 -108.99
C GLU A 253 -85.79 23.21 -109.87
N GLY A 254 -84.60 23.43 -109.29
CA GLY A 254 -83.38 23.86 -109.97
C GLY A 254 -83.14 25.38 -109.97
N ASN A 255 -83.87 26.17 -109.19
CA ASN A 255 -83.68 27.61 -109.08
C ASN A 255 -82.62 27.95 -108.03
N THR A 256 -81.80 28.98 -108.29
CA THR A 256 -80.77 29.44 -107.35
C THR A 256 -81.38 30.12 -106.12
N ILE A 257 -80.91 29.73 -104.93
CA ILE A 257 -81.32 30.32 -103.67
C ILE A 257 -80.54 31.62 -103.42
N VAL A 258 -81.25 32.67 -103.01
CA VAL A 258 -80.72 33.99 -102.68
C VAL A 258 -81.03 34.35 -101.22
N ASP A 259 -80.21 35.20 -100.61
CA ASP A 259 -80.47 35.75 -99.27
C ASP A 259 -81.57 36.85 -99.29
N ASP A 260 -81.92 37.36 -98.11
CA ASP A 260 -82.94 38.41 -97.93
C ASP A 260 -82.56 39.75 -98.61
N GLU A 261 -81.30 39.90 -99.03
CA GLU A 261 -80.78 41.06 -99.77
C GLU A 261 -80.72 40.82 -101.29
N GLY A 262 -81.06 39.61 -101.75
CA GLY A 262 -81.06 39.21 -103.16
C GLY A 262 -79.71 38.72 -103.69
N ASN A 263 -78.74 38.45 -102.83
CA ASN A 263 -77.45 37.89 -103.22
C ASN A 263 -77.53 36.37 -103.35
N THR A 264 -76.95 35.80 -104.39
CA THR A 264 -76.84 34.35 -104.56
C THR A 264 -76.06 33.71 -103.42
N ILE A 265 -76.66 32.73 -102.77
CA ILE A 265 -76.00 31.94 -101.73
C ILE A 265 -75.06 30.94 -102.42
N ILE A 266 -73.75 31.15 -102.21
CA ILE A 266 -72.67 30.27 -102.65
C ILE A 266 -72.14 29.46 -101.46
N LEU A 267 -71.68 28.24 -101.73
CA LEU A 267 -71.07 27.35 -100.73
C LEU A 267 -69.60 27.70 -100.48
#